data_AF-A0A2H9LW65-F1
#
_entry.id   AF-A0A2H9LW65-F1
#
_cell.length_a   1.000
_cell.length_b   1.000
_cell.length_c   1.000
_cell.angle_alpha   90.00
_cell.angle_beta   90.00
_cell.angle_gamma   90.00
#
_symmetry.space_group_name_H-M   'P 1'
#
loop_
_entity.id
_entity.type
_entity.pdbx_description
1 polymer ?
#
loop_
_entity_poly.entity_id
_entity_poly.type
_entity_poly.pdbx_seq_one_letter_code
_entity_poly.pdbx_strand_id
1 'polypeptide(L)'
;MENFLWHHVSKEEAEQIKREAKKIMDSFARAIASVEKEISEMPFVERKEQIREESEKKSLQDKKFRDIMFENAPEKEQDYLKAERGKWK
;
A
#
# COMPACT_ATOMS: atom_id res chain seq x y z
N MET A 1 -19.84 10.18 3.68
CA MET A 1 -18.48 9.58 3.66
C MET A 1 -18.55 8.43 2.69
N GLU A 2 -17.82 8.50 1.58
CA GLU A 2 -17.74 7.39 0.62
C GLU A 2 -17.07 6.19 1.30
N ASN A 3 -17.60 4.98 1.08
CA ASN A 3 -17.04 3.76 1.65
C ASN A 3 -15.74 3.42 0.90
N PHE A 4 -14.59 3.66 1.54
CA PHE A 4 -13.25 3.29 1.06
C PHE A 4 -12.98 1.77 1.12
N LEU A 5 -13.96 0.96 0.75
CA LEU A 5 -13.85 -0.50 0.78
C LEU A 5 -13.41 -0.99 -0.60
N TRP A 6 -12.38 -1.85 -0.64
CA TRP A 6 -11.88 -2.43 -1.89
C TRP A 6 -12.85 -3.46 -2.50
N HIS A 7 -13.82 -3.92 -1.73
CA HIS A 7 -14.94 -4.75 -2.16
C HIS A 7 -16.17 -4.49 -1.29
N HIS A 8 -17.31 -5.03 -1.72
CA HIS A 8 -18.52 -5.01 -0.90
C HIS A 8 -18.34 -5.90 0.34
N VAL A 9 -18.50 -5.31 1.52
CA VAL A 9 -18.42 -6.01 2.82
C VAL A 9 -19.83 -6.22 3.35
N SER A 10 -20.20 -7.47 3.67
CA SER A 10 -21.50 -7.76 4.29
C SER A 10 -21.54 -7.31 5.76
N LYS A 11 -22.73 -7.28 6.38
CA LYS A 11 -22.84 -6.94 7.82
C LYS A 11 -22.13 -7.97 8.69
N GLU A 12 -22.25 -9.24 8.34
CA GLU A 12 -21.61 -10.36 9.04
C GLU A 12 -20.09 -10.26 8.93
N GLU A 13 -19.59 -9.96 7.72
CA GLU A 13 -18.18 -9.78 7.46
C GLU A 13 -17.62 -8.55 8.19
N ALA A 14 -18.35 -7.43 8.20
CA ALA A 14 -17.95 -6.24 8.94
C ALA A 14 -17.79 -6.50 10.44
N GLU A 15 -18.73 -7.26 11.05
CA GLU A 15 -18.63 -7.65 12.45
C GLU A 15 -17.51 -8.68 12.70
N GLN A 16 -17.18 -9.52 11.72
CA GLN A 16 -16.01 -10.38 11.81
C GLN A 16 -14.70 -9.57 11.76
N ILE A 17 -14.55 -8.68 10.78
CA ILE A 17 -13.38 -7.79 10.64
C ILE A 17 -13.18 -6.99 11.92
N LYS A 18 -14.25 -6.43 12.48
CA LYS A 18 -14.19 -5.65 13.73
C LYS A 18 -13.67 -6.48 14.91
N ARG A 19 -14.12 -7.72 15.06
CA ARG A 19 -13.67 -8.62 16.13
C ARG A 19 -12.20 -9.00 15.94
N GLU A 20 -11.80 -9.34 14.72
CA GLU A 20 -10.42 -9.70 14.40
C GLU A 20 -9.47 -8.51 14.58
N ALA A 21 -9.84 -7.34 14.06
CA ALA A 21 -9.08 -6.11 14.24
C ALA A 21 -8.88 -5.78 15.73
N LYS A 22 -9.94 -5.87 16.53
CA LYS A 22 -9.83 -5.68 17.99
C LYS A 22 -8.84 -6.67 18.62
N LYS A 23 -8.94 -7.96 18.27
CA LYS A 23 -8.03 -8.98 18.78
C LYS A 23 -6.58 -8.69 18.41
N ILE A 24 -6.33 -8.25 17.18
CA ILE A 24 -5.00 -7.85 16.70
C ILE A 24 -4.49 -6.67 17.52
N MET A 25 -5.27 -5.59 17.64
CA MET A 25 -4.89 -4.41 18.41
C MET A 25 -4.60 -4.73 19.88
N ASP A 26 -5.45 -5.53 20.53
CA ASP A 26 -5.26 -5.94 21.92
C ASP A 26 -4.04 -6.84 22.10
N SER A 27 -3.75 -7.71 21.13
CA SER A 27 -2.54 -8.54 21.15
C SER A 27 -1.27 -7.72 20.94
N PHE A 28 -1.31 -6.76 20.01
CA PHE A 28 -0.20 -5.86 19.70
C PHE A 28 0.10 -4.93 20.87
N ALA A 29 -0.93 -4.33 21.49
CA ALA A 29 -0.78 -3.49 22.67
C ALA A 29 -0.15 -4.24 23.84
N ARG A 30 -0.55 -5.50 24.08
CA ARG A 30 0.07 -6.36 25.09
C ARG A 30 1.52 -6.70 24.77
N ALA A 31 1.82 -7.02 23.51
CA ALA A 31 3.17 -7.31 23.07
C ALA A 31 4.08 -6.09 23.24
N ILE A 32 3.65 -4.90 22.79
CA ILE A 32 4.41 -3.66 22.97
C ILE A 32 4.60 -3.31 24.44
N ALA A 33 3.55 -3.47 25.27
CA ALA A 33 3.66 -3.19 26.70
C ALA A 33 4.68 -4.11 27.40
N SER A 34 4.92 -5.33 26.87
CA SER A 34 5.92 -6.26 27.39
C SER A 34 7.35 -5.98 26.90
N VAL A 35 7.53 -5.12 25.90
CA VAL A 35 8.86 -4.71 25.42
C VAL A 35 9.32 -3.52 26.26
N GLU A 36 9.96 -3.81 27.41
CA GLU A 36 10.64 -2.78 28.19
C GLU A 36 11.95 -2.37 27.48
N LYS A 37 12.02 -1.11 27.04
CA LYS A 37 13.26 -0.33 26.83
C LYS A 37 14.33 -0.83 25.86
N GLU A 38 14.09 -1.79 24.97
CA GLU A 38 15.03 -2.09 23.86
C GLU A 38 14.91 -1.14 22.64
N ILE A 39 14.19 -0.02 22.79
CA ILE A 39 14.03 0.97 21.72
C ILE A 39 15.36 1.67 21.39
N SER A 40 16.34 1.68 22.31
CA SER A 40 17.65 2.30 22.08
C SER A 40 18.55 1.51 21.11
N GLU A 41 18.21 0.25 20.80
CA GLU A 41 19.02 -0.62 19.94
C GLU A 41 18.27 -1.06 18.67
N MET A 42 17.18 -0.38 18.31
CA MET A 42 16.56 -0.66 17.02
C MET A 42 17.59 -0.44 15.90
N PRO A 43 17.72 -1.37 14.93
CA PRO A 43 18.65 -1.24 13.83
C PRO A 43 18.19 -0.09 12.91
N PHE A 44 18.58 1.13 13.27
CA PHE A 44 18.39 2.32 12.48
C PHE A 44 19.62 2.52 11.60
N VAL A 45 19.38 2.71 10.30
CA VAL A 45 20.44 3.09 9.36
C VAL A 45 20.24 4.56 9.04
N GLU A 46 21.08 5.41 9.62
CA GLU A 46 21.12 6.82 9.24
C GLU A 46 21.67 6.94 7.82
N ARG A 47 20.86 7.49 6.91
CA ARG A 47 21.26 7.71 5.52
C ARG A 47 21.55 9.19 5.32
N LYS A 48 22.73 9.49 4.77
CA LYS A 48 23.17 10.87 4.50
C LYS A 48 22.31 11.55 3.42
N GLU A 49 21.78 10.77 2.49
CA GLU A 49 21.02 11.27 1.35
C GLU A 49 19.72 10.47 1.22
N GLN A 50 18.63 11.19 0.95
CA GLN A 50 17.30 10.63 0.69
C GLN A 50 16.76 11.06 -0.68
N ILE A 51 17.56 11.79 -1.44
CA ILE A 51 17.18 12.36 -2.73
C ILE A 51 17.89 11.54 -3.80
N ARG A 52 17.13 11.18 -4.84
CA ARG A 52 17.69 10.62 -6.06
C ARG A 52 17.93 11.75 -7.04
N GLU A 53 19.16 11.90 -7.51
CA GLU A 53 19.48 12.86 -8.57
C GLU A 53 18.67 12.55 -9.83
N GLU A 54 18.17 13.60 -10.47
CA GLU A 54 17.52 13.47 -11.76
C GLU A 54 18.58 13.10 -12.81
N SER A 55 18.44 11.94 -13.44
CA SER A 55 19.35 11.50 -14.50
C SER A 55 18.61 11.49 -15.83
N GLU A 56 19.19 12.13 -16.86
CA GLU A 56 18.68 12.07 -18.25
C GLU A 56 18.80 10.67 -18.89
N LYS A 57 19.44 9.72 -18.21
CA LYS A 57 19.70 8.37 -18.73
C LYS A 57 18.44 7.49 -18.71
N LYS A 58 17.84 7.34 -19.89
CA LYS A 58 17.14 6.15 -20.45
C LYS A 58 15.97 5.51 -19.66
N SER A 59 15.25 6.22 -18.80
CA SER A 59 14.00 5.67 -18.23
C SER A 59 12.77 5.87 -19.12
N LEU A 60 12.79 6.84 -20.03
CA LEU A 60 11.58 7.29 -20.74
C LEU A 60 11.00 6.27 -21.74
N GLN A 61 11.73 5.19 -22.07
CA GLN A 61 11.31 4.22 -23.08
C GLN A 61 11.68 2.77 -22.74
N ASP A 62 11.70 2.41 -21.46
CA ASP A 62 11.79 0.99 -21.11
C ASP A 62 10.49 0.29 -21.54
N LYS A 63 10.51 -0.28 -22.75
CA LYS A 63 9.39 -1.03 -23.32
C LYS A 63 8.96 -2.17 -22.40
N LYS A 64 9.91 -2.80 -21.71
CA LYS A 64 9.62 -3.90 -20.79
C LYS A 64 8.80 -3.41 -19.60
N PHE A 65 9.15 -2.25 -19.02
CA PHE A 65 8.36 -1.67 -17.94
C PHE A 65 6.93 -1.34 -18.39
N ARG A 66 6.80 -0.74 -19.58
CA ARG A 66 5.50 -0.42 -20.17
C ARG A 66 4.63 -1.66 -20.35
N ASP A 67 5.19 -2.71 -20.94
CA ASP A 67 4.47 -3.96 -21.20
C ASP A 67 4.00 -4.60 -19.90
N ILE A 68 4.86 -4.68 -18.88
CA ILE A 68 4.51 -5.20 -17.55
C ILE A 68 3.39 -4.38 -16.88
N MET A 69 3.46 -3.05 -16.97
CA MET A 69 2.45 -2.17 -16.38
C MET A 69 1.06 -2.43 -16.99
N PHE A 70 1.00 -2.52 -18.32
CA PHE A 70 -0.26 -2.78 -19.01
C PHE A 70 -0.72 -4.23 -18.87
N GLU A 71 0.17 -5.23 -18.82
CA GLU A 71 -0.21 -6.63 -18.56
C GLU A 71 -0.90 -6.82 -17.21
N ASN A 72 -0.49 -6.07 -16.19
CA ASN A 72 -1.10 -6.14 -14.85
C ASN A 72 -2.36 -5.27 -14.70
N ALA A 73 -2.76 -4.51 -15.72
CA ALA A 73 -3.91 -3.63 -15.65
C ALA A 73 -5.23 -4.42 -15.74
N PRO A 74 -6.22 -4.16 -14.85
CA PRO A 74 -7.53 -4.81 -14.92
C PRO A 74 -8.28 -4.56 -16.23
N GLU A 75 -8.23 -3.32 -16.72
CA GLU A 75 -8.79 -2.95 -18.01
C GLU A 75 -7.83 -2.01 -18.76
N LYS A 76 -7.52 -2.35 -20.01
CA LYS A 76 -6.71 -1.54 -20.90
C LYS A 76 -7.26 -1.53 -22.32
N GLU A 77 -6.92 -0.49 -23.06
CA GLU A 77 -7.13 -0.42 -24.50
C GLU A 77 -5.89 0.17 -25.14
N GLN A 78 -5.17 -0.67 -25.90
CA GLN A 78 -3.88 -0.34 -26.50
C GLN A 78 -2.91 0.22 -25.44
N ASP A 79 -2.73 1.54 -25.45
CA ASP A 79 -1.78 2.29 -24.64
C ASP A 79 -2.45 3.12 -23.53
N TYR A 80 -3.71 2.80 -23.21
CA TYR A 80 -4.50 3.51 -22.21
C TYR A 80 -5.07 2.56 -21.18
N LEU A 81 -5.05 2.98 -19.91
CA LEU A 81 -5.77 2.30 -18.84
C LEU A 81 -7.22 2.79 -18.85
N LYS A 82 -8.16 1.84 -18.86
CA LYS A 82 -9.58 2.15 -18.72
C LYS A 82 -9.91 2.27 -17.25
N ALA A 83 -10.55 3.38 -16.91
CA ALA A 83 -11.04 3.64 -15.56
C ALA A 83 -12.42 4.28 -15.65
N GLU A 84 -13.24 4.07 -14.61
CA GLU A 84 -14.55 4.69 -14.55
C GLU A 84 -14.45 6.22 -14.44
N ARG A 85 -15.22 6.90 -15.30
CA ARG A 85 -15.24 8.37 -15.35
C ARG A 85 -15.79 8.93 -14.04
N GLY A 86 -14.99 9.71 -13.33
CA GLY A 86 -15.43 10.48 -12.16
C GLY A 86 -15.37 9.77 -10.81
N LYS A 87 -14.76 8.58 -10.73
CA LYS A 87 -14.46 7.91 -9.44
C LYS A 87 -13.16 8.36 -8.77
N TRP A 88 -12.34 9.16 -9.46
CA TRP A 88 -11.17 9.82 -8.87
C TRP A 88 -11.62 11.20 -8.36
N LYS A 89 -11.99 11.27 -7.08
CA LYS A 89 -12.19 12.51 -6.32
C LYS A 89 -11.33 12.49 -5.07
#